data_AF-A0A4Q3A996-F1
#
_entry.id   AF-A0A4Q3A996-F1
#
_cell.length_a   1.000
_cell.length_b   1.000
_cell.length_c   1.000
_cell.angle_alpha   90.00
_cell.angle_beta   90.00
_cell.angle_gamma   90.00
#
_symmetry.space_group_name_H-M   'P 1'
#
loop_
_entity.id
_entity.type
_entity.pdbx_description
1 polymer ?
#
loop_
_entity_poly.entity_id
_entity_poly.type
_entity_poly.pdbx_seq_one_letter_code
_entity_poly.pdbx_strand_id
1 'polypeptide(L)'
;PADSPHYFPFGAGPRGCIGTHFALQELMIMTILLCRHFRYRVEEGFKVEGELLITLRPKHGMRMVVSERTHQAPSEPPAVREARTCPYSGVQLR
;
A
#
# COMPACT_ATOMS: atom_id res chain seq x y z
N PRO A 1 -2.75 6.54 -11.68
CA PRO A 1 -2.55 6.73 -10.22
C PRO A 1 -1.10 6.60 -9.72
N ALA A 2 -0.10 6.87 -10.57
CA ALA A 2 1.31 6.93 -10.16
C ALA A 2 2.04 8.19 -10.68
N ASP A 3 1.38 9.03 -11.49
CA ASP A 3 2.05 10.12 -12.23
C ASP A 3 1.74 11.50 -11.63
N SER A 4 1.59 11.60 -10.31
CA SER A 4 1.59 12.90 -9.63
C SER A 4 3.06 13.30 -9.36
N PRO A 5 3.57 14.41 -9.91
CA PRO A 5 4.98 14.81 -9.81
C PRO A 5 5.43 15.26 -8.41
N HIS A 6 4.68 14.90 -7.36
CA HIS A 6 4.88 15.37 -5.98
C HIS A 6 5.01 14.24 -4.96
N TYR A 7 5.01 12.97 -5.39
CA TYR A 7 5.09 11.82 -4.48
C TYR A 7 6.43 11.09 -4.61
N PHE A 8 7.40 11.47 -3.77
CA PHE A 8 8.75 10.90 -3.73
C PHE A 8 9.12 10.40 -2.31
N PRO A 9 8.43 9.36 -1.80
CA PRO A 9 8.61 8.91 -0.41
C PRO A 9 10.01 8.38 -0.09
N PHE A 10 10.78 8.04 -1.12
CA PHE A 10 12.15 7.51 -1.01
C PHE A 10 13.20 8.46 -1.64
N GLY A 11 12.83 9.72 -1.87
CA GLY A 11 13.66 10.69 -2.58
C GLY A 11 13.75 10.42 -4.08
N ALA A 12 14.48 11.28 -4.79
CA ALA A 12 14.71 11.20 -6.23
C ALA A 12 16.14 11.62 -6.58
N GLY A 13 16.62 11.26 -7.78
CA GLY A 13 17.94 11.63 -8.29
C GLY A 13 19.10 10.78 -7.73
N PRO A 14 20.36 11.25 -7.84
CA PRO A 14 21.56 10.45 -7.55
C PRO A 14 21.72 10.07 -6.07
N ARG A 15 20.94 10.67 -5.17
CA ARG A 15 20.93 10.41 -3.72
C ARG A 15 19.61 9.79 -3.26
N GLY A 16 18.84 9.19 -4.16
CA GLY A 16 17.65 8.42 -3.83
C GLY A 16 17.95 7.27 -2.86
N CYS A 17 16.93 6.80 -2.15
CA CYS A 17 17.09 5.74 -1.17
C CYS A 17 17.57 4.44 -1.83
N ILE A 18 18.71 3.92 -1.39
CA ILE A 18 19.24 2.61 -1.83
C ILE A 18 18.28 1.46 -1.51
N GLY A 19 17.46 1.61 -0.47
CA GLY A 19 16.49 0.62 -0.01
C GLY A 19 15.11 0.70 -0.67
N THR A 20 14.91 1.52 -1.71
CA THR A 20 13.58 1.74 -2.32
C THR A 20 12.87 0.44 -2.71
N HIS A 21 13.57 -0.45 -3.42
CA HIS A 21 12.97 -1.71 -3.86
C HIS A 21 12.65 -2.64 -2.69
N PHE A 22 13.55 -2.73 -1.71
CA PHE A 22 13.35 -3.56 -0.52
C PHE A 22 12.12 -3.09 0.27
N ALA A 23 12.03 -1.79 0.55
CA ALA A 23 10.91 -1.21 1.28
C ALA A 23 9.57 -1.43 0.56
N LEU A 24 9.54 -1.32 -0.77
CA LEU A 24 8.33 -1.59 -1.56
C LEU A 24 7.91 -3.06 -1.50
N GLN A 25 8.86 -4.01 -1.57
CA GLN A 25 8.56 -5.44 -1.46
C GLN A 25 7.99 -5.79 -0.08
N GLU A 26 8.63 -5.31 0.97
CA GLU A 26 8.18 -5.52 2.34
C GLU A 26 6.78 -4.92 2.54
N LEU A 27 6.55 -3.68 2.09
CA LEU A 27 5.26 -3.02 2.17
C LEU A 27 4.16 -3.84 1.46
N MET A 28 4.43 -4.34 0.26
CA MET A 28 3.46 -5.16 -0.48
C MET A 28 3.12 -6.45 0.27
N ILE A 29 4.14 -7.19 0.70
CA ILE A 29 3.95 -8.48 1.41
C ILE A 29 3.18 -8.26 2.71
N MET A 30 3.61 -7.31 3.54
CA MET A 30 2.94 -7.00 4.80
C MET A 30 1.51 -6.54 4.57
N THR A 31 1.26 -5.66 3.59
CA THR A 31 -0.09 -5.17 3.29
C THR A 31 -1.02 -6.31 2.88
N ILE A 32 -0.56 -7.23 2.03
CA ILE A 32 -1.36 -8.38 1.60
C ILE A 32 -1.70 -9.27 2.80
N LEU A 33 -0.71 -9.61 3.63
CA LEU A 33 -0.92 -10.45 4.81
C LEU A 33 -1.92 -9.80 5.78
N LEU A 34 -1.72 -8.52 6.11
CA LEU A 34 -2.59 -7.78 7.01
C LEU A 34 -4.02 -7.65 6.47
N CYS A 35 -4.18 -7.32 5.20
CA CYS A 35 -5.49 -7.13 4.57
C CYS A 35 -6.24 -8.44 4.30
N ARG A 36 -5.54 -9.56 4.14
CA ARG A 36 -6.16 -10.88 3.94
C ARG A 36 -6.81 -11.41 5.21
N HIS A 37 -6.22 -11.12 6.37
CA HIS A 37 -6.66 -11.66 7.65
C HIS A 37 -7.52 -10.70 8.48
N PHE A 38 -7.42 -9.39 8.25
CA PHE A 38 -8.09 -8.41 9.10
C PHE A 38 -8.82 -7.32 8.31
N ARG A 39 -9.81 -6.72 8.95
CA ARG A 39 -10.42 -5.44 8.57
C ARG A 39 -10.01 -4.39 9.60
N TYR A 40 -9.67 -3.22 9.11
CA TYR A 40 -9.23 -2.10 9.92
C TYR A 40 -10.22 -0.94 9.78
N ARG A 41 -10.60 -0.34 10.89
CA ARG A 41 -11.37 0.90 10.94
C ARG A 41 -10.65 1.88 11.85
N VAL A 42 -10.56 3.16 11.47
CA VAL A 42 -10.05 4.19 12.38
C VAL A 42 -11.01 4.30 13.57
N GLU A 43 -10.47 4.41 14.79
CA GLU A 43 -11.27 4.63 15.99
C GLU A 43 -12.12 5.91 15.85
N GLU A 44 -13.37 5.85 16.28
CA GLU A 44 -14.28 7.00 16.18
C GLU A 44 -13.73 8.19 16.98
N GLY A 45 -13.76 9.37 16.36
CA GLY A 45 -13.22 10.60 16.96
C GLY A 45 -11.69 10.71 16.97
N PHE A 46 -10.94 9.70 16.50
CA PHE A 46 -9.49 9.82 16.35
C PHE A 46 -9.13 10.75 15.19
N LYS A 47 -8.37 11.82 15.49
CA LYS A 47 -7.83 12.75 14.50
C LYS A 47 -6.34 12.47 14.29
N VAL A 48 -5.96 12.32 13.02
CA VAL A 48 -4.55 12.13 12.64
C VAL A 48 -3.88 13.50 12.61
N GLU A 49 -2.94 13.71 13.53
CA GLU A 49 -2.10 14.91 13.56
C GLU A 49 -0.68 14.54 13.12
N GLY A 50 -0.15 15.27 12.14
CA GLY A 50 1.23 15.12 11.69
C GLY A 50 2.19 15.84 12.62
N GLU A 51 3.27 15.17 13.02
CA GLU A 51 4.42 15.74 13.70
C GLU A 51 5.62 15.68 12.76
N LEU A 52 6.22 16.84 12.49
CA LEU A 52 7.42 16.95 11.68
C LEU A 52 8.63 17.02 12.60
N LEU A 53 9.40 15.93 12.67
CA LEU A 53 10.73 15.91 13.28
C LEU A 53 11.78 15.76 12.16
N ILE A 54 12.68 14.78 12.26
CA ILE A 54 13.57 14.38 11.16
C ILE A 54 12.74 13.84 9.99
N THR A 55 11.62 13.16 10.28
CA THR A 55 10.63 12.68 9.30
C THR A 55 9.22 13.09 9.73
N LEU A 56 8.29 13.16 8.77
CA LEU A 56 6.87 13.34 9.05
C LEU A 56 6.28 12.03 9.59
N ARG A 57 5.61 12.07 10.74
CA ARG A 57 4.96 10.90 11.35
C ARG A 57 3.63 11.28 12.03
N PRO A 58 2.72 10.33 12.27
CA PRO A 58 1.56 10.57 13.12
C PRO A 58 2.00 10.81 14.58
N LYS A 59 1.65 11.96 15.15
CA LYS A 59 2.01 12.37 16.53
C LYS A 59 1.52 11.38 17.59
N HIS A 60 0.33 10.83 17.37
CA HIS A 60 -0.38 9.96 18.32
C HIS A 60 -0.52 8.52 17.79
N GLY A 61 0.36 8.12 16.87
CA GLY A 61 0.25 6.83 16.17
C GLY A 61 -1.01 6.74 15.31
N MET A 62 -1.51 5.52 15.10
CA MET A 62 -2.75 5.25 14.37
C MET A 62 -3.65 4.36 15.22
N ARG A 63 -4.68 4.95 15.85
CA ARG A 63 -5.66 4.18 16.63
C ARG A 63 -6.69 3.55 15.70
N MET A 64 -6.74 2.22 15.72
CA MET A 64 -7.58 1.43 14.82
C MET A 64 -8.32 0.34 15.59
N VAL A 65 -9.58 0.11 15.23
CA VAL A 65 -10.34 -1.07 15.59
C VAL A 65 -10.07 -2.13 14.54
N VAL A 66 -9.60 -3.30 14.99
CA VAL A 66 -9.24 -4.43 14.13
C VAL A 66 -10.25 -5.55 14.36
N SER A 67 -10.80 -6.10 13.28
CA SER A 67 -11.62 -7.31 13.33
C SER A 67 -11.07 -8.35 12.36
N GLU A 68 -11.30 -9.63 12.63
CA GLU A 68 -10.98 -10.66 11.67
C GLU A 68 -11.74 -10.44 10.35
N ARG A 69 -11.07 -10.69 9.23
CA ARG A 69 -11.71 -10.73 7.92
C ARG A 69 -12.16 -12.16 7.69
N THR A 70 -13.47 -12.38 7.72
CA THR A 70 -14.05 -13.58 7.14
C THR A 70 -13.79 -13.56 5.63
N HIS A 71 -13.20 -14.64 5.12
CA HIS A 71 -12.95 -14.79 3.69
C HIS A 71 -14.28 -15.03 2.98
N GLN A 72 -15.01 -13.96 2.70
CA GLN A 72 -16.21 -14.04 1.89
C GLN A 72 -15.77 -14.27 0.45
N ALA A 73 -16.10 -15.45 -0.09
CA ALA A 73 -15.93 -15.70 -1.51
C ALA A 73 -16.58 -14.52 -2.27
N PRO A 74 -15.91 -13.93 -3.26
CA PRO A 74 -16.54 -12.93 -4.11
C PRO A 74 -17.87 -13.50 -4.62
N SER A 75 -18.98 -12.80 -4.36
CA SER A 75 -20.31 -13.18 -4.87
C SER A 75 -20.37 -13.17 -6.40
N GLU A 76 -19.39 -12.49 -7.02
CA GLU A 76 -19.12 -12.46 -8.44
C GLU A 76 -17.61 -12.58 -8.63
N PRO A 77 -17.14 -13.42 -9.56
CA PRO A 77 -15.72 -13.46 -9.88
C PRO A 77 -15.27 -12.04 -10.27
N PRO A 78 -14.11 -11.56 -9.78
CA PRO A 78 -13.58 -10.27 -10.24
C PRO A 78 -13.47 -10.37 -11.76
N ALA A 79 -14.09 -9.44 -12.48
CA ALA A 79 -13.98 -9.37 -13.93
C ALA A 79 -12.49 -9.36 -14.29
N VAL A 80 -11.98 -10.52 -14.71
CA VAL A 80 -10.60 -10.65 -15.16
C VAL A 80 -10.55 -9.84 -16.43
N ARG A 81 -10.14 -8.57 -16.33
CA ARG A 81 -9.70 -7.84 -17.50
C ARG A 81 -8.49 -8.62 -18.00
N GLU A 82 -8.66 -9.30 -19.14
CA GLU A 82 -7.57 -9.89 -19.90
C GLU A 82 -6.53 -8.79 -20.15
N ALA A 83 -5.55 -8.69 -19.27
CA ALA A 83 -4.35 -7.92 -19.54
C ALA A 83 -3.56 -8.76 -20.55
N ARG A 84 -3.92 -8.64 -21.84
CA ARG A 84 -3.24 -9.34 -22.95
C ARG A 84 -1.79 -8.90 -23.14
N THR A 85 -1.30 -7.96 -22.33
CA THR A 85 0.09 -7.55 -22.25
C THR A 85 0.43 -7.19 -20.81
N CYS A 86 1.44 -7.84 -20.23
CA CYS A 86 2.05 -7.37 -18.99
C CYS A 86 2.80 -6.06 -19.32
N PRO A 87 2.44 -4.92 -18.71
CA PRO A 87 2.97 -3.61 -19.09
C PRO A 87 4.48 -3.44 -18.84
N TYR A 88 5.10 -4.39 -18.12
CA TYR A 88 6.52 -4.37 -17.80
C TYR A 88 7.36 -5.44 -18.52
N SER A 89 6.77 -6.43 -19.19
CA SER A 89 7.56 -7.50 -19.80
C SER A 89 7.65 -7.44 -21.32
N GLY A 90 6.74 -6.75 -22.03
CA GLY A 90 6.67 -6.87 -23.50
C GLY A 90 6.48 -8.31 -24.01
N VAL A 91 6.29 -9.27 -23.10
CA VAL A 91 6.11 -10.69 -23.39
C VAL A 91 4.62 -10.92 -23.51
N GLN A 92 4.17 -11.27 -24.72
CA GLN A 92 2.87 -11.91 -24.90
C GLN A 92 2.96 -13.27 -24.20
N LEU A 93 2.15 -13.45 -23.15
CA LEU A 93 1.90 -14.78 -22.60
C LEU A 93 1.22 -15.59 -23.71
N ARG A 94 1.89 -16.66 -24.16
CA ARG A 94 1.30 -17.66 -25.07
C ARG A 94 0.27 -18.50 -24.36
#